data_AF-A0A961SWT5-F1
#
_entry.id   AF-A0A961SWT5-F1
#
_cell.length_a   1.000
_cell.length_b   1.000
_cell.length_c   1.000
_cell.angle_alpha   90.00
_cell.angle_beta   90.00
_cell.angle_gamma   90.00
#
_symmetry.space_group_name_H-M   'P 1'
#
loop_
_entity.id
_entity.type
_entity.pdbx_description
1 polymer ?
#
loop_
_entity_poly.entity_id
_entity_poly.type
_entity_poly.pdbx_seq_one_letter_code
_entity_poly.pdbx_strand_id
1 'polypeptide(L)'
;TLSAAQGFLVQGDAASDFTGASVSFGGDVNGDGFDDLIVGAVFGDDGGGGAGETYIIFGTDQGFGTDVSGRQVIDLTTLTAA
;
A
#
# COMPACT_ATOMS: atom_id res chain seq x y z
N THR A 1 -13.38 17.99 5.54
CA THR A 1 -13.60 16.54 5.39
C THR A 1 -13.18 16.13 4.00
N LEU A 2 -12.54 14.98 3.86
CA LEU A 2 -12.19 14.44 2.54
C LEU A 2 -13.43 13.76 1.92
N SER A 3 -13.55 13.84 0.61
CA SER A 3 -14.58 13.16 -0.18
C SER A 3 -14.07 11.79 -0.65
N ALA A 4 -14.99 10.91 -1.05
CA ALA A 4 -14.62 9.61 -1.64
C ALA A 4 -13.76 9.77 -2.91
N ALA A 5 -13.89 10.88 -3.63
CA ALA A 5 -13.07 11.21 -4.79
C ALA A 5 -11.62 11.60 -4.44
N GLN A 6 -11.35 11.90 -3.16
CA GLN A 6 -10.01 12.19 -2.64
C GLN A 6 -9.36 10.95 -2.00
N GLY A 7 -10.07 9.80 -2.00
CA GLY A 7 -9.48 8.53 -1.62
C GLY A 7 -8.62 7.93 -2.73
N PHE A 8 -7.91 6.86 -2.41
CA PHE A 8 -7.07 6.12 -3.33
C PHE A 8 -7.34 4.61 -3.23
N LEU A 9 -7.01 3.89 -4.30
CA LEU A 9 -6.97 2.43 -4.35
C LEU A 9 -5.55 1.96 -4.01
N VAL A 10 -5.42 0.94 -3.17
CA VAL A 10 -4.20 0.16 -3.08
C VAL A 10 -4.38 -1.06 -3.98
N GLN A 11 -3.63 -1.13 -5.06
CA GLN A 11 -3.64 -2.24 -6.00
C GLN A 11 -2.56 -3.23 -5.61
N GLY A 12 -2.96 -4.48 -5.36
CA GLY A 12 -2.06 -5.57 -5.00
C GLY A 12 -1.05 -5.89 -6.10
N ASP A 13 0.02 -6.56 -5.70
CA ASP A 13 1.19 -6.87 -6.52
C ASP A 13 0.91 -8.00 -7.51
N ALA A 14 0.78 -9.24 -7.04
CA ALA A 14 0.37 -10.37 -7.86
C ALA A 14 -1.00 -10.94 -7.48
N ALA A 15 -1.53 -11.74 -8.40
CA ALA A 15 -2.81 -12.39 -8.21
C ALA A 15 -2.68 -13.50 -7.15
N SER A 16 -3.56 -13.42 -6.13
CA SER A 16 -3.65 -14.37 -5.01
C SER A 16 -2.78 -14.06 -3.80
N ASP A 17 -2.01 -12.97 -3.81
CA ASP A 17 -1.17 -12.57 -2.66
C ASP A 17 -2.01 -12.07 -1.46
N PHE A 18 -3.27 -11.72 -1.73
CA PHE A 18 -4.27 -11.26 -0.78
C PHE A 18 -3.81 -9.99 -0.04
N THR A 19 -3.29 -9.01 -0.79
CA THR A 19 -3.05 -7.66 -0.31
C THR A 19 -4.27 -7.10 0.44
N GLY A 20 -4.04 -6.53 1.61
CA GLY A 20 -5.10 -6.00 2.46
C GLY A 20 -5.77 -7.04 3.35
N ALA A 21 -5.24 -8.28 3.41
CA ALA A 21 -5.66 -9.29 4.39
C ALA A 21 -5.52 -8.80 5.84
N SER A 22 -4.58 -7.89 6.09
CA SER A 22 -4.46 -7.14 7.35
C SER A 22 -4.02 -5.70 7.07
N VAL A 23 -4.55 -4.75 7.84
CA VAL A 23 -4.15 -3.34 7.81
C VAL A 23 -3.96 -2.84 9.24
N SER A 24 -2.89 -2.09 9.49
CA SER A 24 -2.61 -1.42 10.75
C SER A 24 -2.10 -0.01 10.53
N PHE A 25 -2.28 0.85 11.53
CA PHE A 25 -1.53 2.09 11.65
C PHE A 25 -0.11 1.77 12.11
N GLY A 26 0.90 2.29 11.40
CA GLY A 26 2.31 2.12 11.74
C GLY A 26 2.87 3.22 12.65
N GLY A 27 2.15 4.34 12.77
CA GLY A 27 2.73 5.60 13.20
C GLY A 27 3.65 6.18 12.12
N ASP A 28 4.34 7.27 12.41
CA ASP A 28 5.35 7.86 11.53
C ASP A 28 6.67 7.05 11.58
N VAL A 29 6.85 6.12 10.64
CA VAL A 29 7.98 5.18 10.59
C VAL A 29 9.22 5.84 10.01
N ASN A 30 9.07 6.83 9.12
CA ASN A 30 10.17 7.47 8.42
C ASN A 30 10.60 8.83 9.03
N GLY A 31 9.83 9.36 9.98
CA GLY A 31 10.12 10.60 10.70
C GLY A 31 9.72 11.88 9.95
N ASP A 32 8.76 11.81 9.03
CA ASP A 32 8.33 12.96 8.22
C ASP A 32 7.16 13.76 8.83
N GLY A 33 6.62 13.29 9.95
CA GLY A 33 5.54 13.92 10.69
C GLY A 33 4.14 13.45 10.29
N PHE A 34 4.01 12.46 9.40
CA PHE A 34 2.73 11.85 9.02
C PHE A 34 2.66 10.38 9.47
N ASP A 35 1.49 9.95 9.96
CA ASP A 35 1.29 8.53 10.30
C ASP A 35 1.22 7.67 9.03
N ASP A 36 1.93 6.54 9.06
CA ASP A 36 2.01 5.57 7.96
C ASP A 36 1.01 4.42 8.11
N LEU A 37 0.77 3.73 6.99
CA LEU A 37 -0.07 2.54 6.93
C LEU A 37 0.77 1.29 6.65
N ILE A 38 0.49 0.22 7.40
CA ILE A 38 1.07 -1.11 7.18
C ILE A 38 0.00 -2.00 6.55
N VAL A 39 0.31 -2.58 5.39
CA VAL A 39 -0.59 -3.45 4.63
C VAL A 39 0.07 -4.81 4.41
N GLY A 40 -0.61 -5.87 4.84
CA GLY A 40 -0.13 -7.25 4.66
C GLY A 40 -0.72 -7.91 3.40
N ALA A 41 0.10 -8.68 2.71
CA ALA A 41 -0.29 -9.63 1.67
C ALA A 41 0.18 -11.03 2.11
N VAL A 42 -0.73 -11.80 2.72
CA VAL A 42 -0.38 -13.03 3.45
C VAL A 42 0.19 -14.15 2.55
N PHE A 43 -0.06 -14.08 1.24
CA PHE A 43 0.43 -15.05 0.26
C PHE A 43 1.39 -14.42 -0.76
N GLY A 44 1.99 -13.27 -0.44
CA GLY A 44 3.06 -12.68 -1.24
C GLY A 44 4.18 -13.68 -1.54
N ASP A 45 4.68 -13.64 -2.78
CA ASP A 45 5.57 -14.66 -3.35
C ASP A 45 7.00 -14.15 -3.60
N ASP A 46 7.29 -12.86 -3.40
CA ASP A 46 8.62 -12.28 -3.64
C ASP A 46 9.72 -12.89 -2.75
N GLY A 47 9.34 -13.34 -1.55
CA GLY A 47 10.21 -14.09 -0.63
C GLY A 47 10.26 -15.60 -0.89
N GLY A 48 9.61 -16.08 -1.94
CA GLY A 48 9.29 -17.49 -2.19
C GLY A 48 7.80 -17.80 -1.95
N GLY A 49 7.33 -18.96 -2.47
CA GLY A 49 5.91 -19.30 -2.50
C GLY A 49 5.19 -19.20 -1.14
N GLY A 50 4.28 -18.24 -1.02
CA GLY A 50 3.49 -17.93 0.17
C GLY A 50 4.31 -17.42 1.35
N ALA A 51 5.47 -16.81 1.11
CA ALA A 51 6.32 -16.23 2.16
C ALA A 51 5.63 -15.06 2.88
N GLY A 52 4.71 -14.39 2.17
CA GLY A 52 4.02 -13.20 2.61
C GLY A 52 4.84 -11.93 2.40
N GLU A 53 4.14 -10.82 2.17
CA GLU A 53 4.73 -9.49 2.03
C GLU A 53 4.07 -8.51 3.02
N THR A 54 4.83 -7.48 3.38
CA THR A 54 4.34 -6.36 4.16
C THR A 54 4.82 -5.07 3.52
N TYR A 55 3.86 -4.22 3.17
CA TYR A 55 4.12 -2.93 2.56
C TYR A 55 3.90 -1.83 3.61
N ILE A 56 4.80 -0.85 3.61
CA ILE A 56 4.63 0.40 4.35
C ILE A 56 4.29 1.48 3.33
N ILE A 57 3.09 2.05 3.46
CA ILE A 57 2.65 3.18 2.66
C ILE A 57 2.88 4.43 3.50
N PHE A 58 3.86 5.24 3.10
CA PHE A 58 4.19 6.47 3.81
C PHE A 58 3.06 7.49 3.74
N GLY A 59 2.71 8.06 4.89
CA GLY A 59 1.78 9.17 5.00
C GLY A 59 2.28 10.41 4.27
N THR A 60 1.38 11.26 3.80
CA THR A 60 1.76 12.52 3.12
C THR A 60 0.60 13.50 3.05
N ASP A 61 0.91 14.80 2.94
CA ASP A 61 -0.04 15.86 2.59
C ASP A 61 -0.07 16.19 1.09
N GLN A 62 0.78 15.56 0.28
CA GLN A 62 0.88 15.77 -1.17
C GLN A 62 -0.12 14.94 -1.97
N GLY A 63 -0.89 14.08 -1.30
CA GLY A 63 -1.80 13.12 -1.93
C GLY A 63 -1.15 11.76 -2.19
N PHE A 64 -1.98 10.75 -2.40
CA PHE A 64 -1.56 9.35 -2.52
C PHE A 64 -1.77 8.81 -3.93
N GLY A 65 -0.86 7.94 -4.37
CA GLY A 65 -0.97 7.21 -5.62
C GLY A 65 -0.73 8.05 -6.87
N THR A 66 -0.95 7.42 -8.03
CA THR A 66 -0.92 8.06 -9.34
C THR A 66 -2.32 8.01 -9.97
N ASP A 67 -2.65 9.00 -10.81
CA ASP A 67 -3.94 9.02 -11.50
C ASP A 67 -3.96 7.96 -12.62
N VAL A 68 -4.78 6.93 -12.42
CA VAL A 68 -5.10 5.90 -13.41
C VAL A 68 -6.54 6.10 -13.86
N SER A 69 -6.72 6.87 -14.93
CA SER A 69 -8.04 7.10 -15.56
C SER A 69 -9.09 7.70 -14.62
N GLY A 70 -8.70 8.71 -13.83
CA GLY A 70 -9.55 9.44 -12.88
C GLY A 70 -9.63 8.80 -11.49
N ARG A 71 -8.74 7.85 -11.17
CA ARG A 71 -8.64 7.20 -9.87
C ARG A 71 -7.21 7.24 -9.37
N GLN A 72 -7.00 7.71 -8.15
CA GLN A 72 -5.70 7.63 -7.49
C GLN A 72 -5.40 6.18 -7.11
N VAL A 73 -4.25 5.64 -7.55
CA VAL A 73 -3.84 4.25 -7.33
C VAL A 73 -2.41 4.20 -6.79
N ILE A 74 -2.24 3.54 -5.65
CA ILE A 74 -0.94 3.05 -5.18
C ILE A 74 -0.76 1.65 -5.77
N ASP A 75 0.19 1.50 -6.67
CA ASP A 75 0.49 0.25 -7.36
C ASP A 75 1.64 -0.48 -6.65
N LEU A 76 1.31 -1.55 -5.94
CA LEU A 76 2.29 -2.31 -5.15
C LEU A 76 3.25 -3.13 -6.02
N THR A 77 2.96 -3.33 -7.33
CA THR A 77 3.90 -3.98 -8.26
C THR A 77 5.21 -3.21 -8.42
N THR A 78 5.22 -1.94 -8.01
CA THR A 78 6.41 -1.09 -8.02
C THR A 78 7.22 -1.13 -6.71
N LEU A 79 6.73 -1.85 -5.70
CA LEU A 79 7.32 -2.01 -4.37
C LEU A 79 7.81 -3.44 -4.10
N THR A 80 8.01 -4.23 -5.17
CA THR A 80 8.50 -5.62 -5.12
C THR A 80 9.91 -5.70 -4.54
N ALA A 81 10.23 -6.84 -3.93
CA ALA A 81 11.59 -7.12 -3.49
C ALA A 81 12.51 -7.29 -4.70
N ALA A 82 13.75 -6.78 -4.59
CA ALA A 82 14.77 -6.87 -5.64
C ALA A 82 15.34 -8.29 -5.81
#